data_AF-A0A940CPY8-F1
#
_entry.id   AF-A0A940CPY8-F1
#
_cell.length_a   1.000
_cell.length_b   1.000
_cell.length_c   1.000
_cell.angle_alpha   90.00
_cell.angle_beta   90.00
_cell.angle_gamma   90.00
#
_symmetry.space_group_name_H-M   'P 1'
#
loop_
_entity.id
_entity.type
_entity.pdbx_description
1 polymer ?
#
loop_
_entity_poly.entity_id
_entity_poly.type
_entity_poly.pdbx_seq_one_letter_code
_entity_poly.pdbx_strand_id
1 'polypeptide(L)'
;MSYDLFHTVRSDLADVRKIMKIDDDVVGIGYPELLCPMELSKLDQDIRPALVLLVSKLFGFMRHKIICLAAMVQLVFLALRVHEEVTDKENSDTAAEKIAVLFGDYLYSRFFSVGAEAGLTKALRCLANIVCAHSEAKIGARGGDRNIEDQLPEENKMLFSQACRLAGEISGAETAEQQCLDNFGRYLGIGYGFLQKEAGDKALVYFEKAGNELNKLPRGEAHNSLYRLVSFLRECCSTKQLIALKG
;
A
#
# COMPACT_ATOMS: atom_id res chain seq x y z
N MET A 1 -20.89 8.61 12.39
CA MET A 1 -19.61 9.10 12.96
C MET A 1 -18.51 8.68 12.00
N SER A 2 -17.81 9.63 11.35
CA SER A 2 -16.63 9.30 10.56
C SER A 2 -15.52 8.91 11.54
N TYR A 3 -15.16 7.63 11.58
CA TYR A 3 -13.99 7.18 12.32
C TYR A 3 -12.75 7.77 11.64
N ASP A 4 -12.08 8.72 12.29
CA ASP A 4 -10.73 9.08 11.88
C ASP A 4 -9.77 7.97 12.31
N LEU A 5 -9.71 6.92 11.49
CA LEU A 5 -8.91 5.71 11.70
C LEU A 5 -7.43 6.03 11.92
N PHE A 6 -6.95 7.15 11.37
CA PHE A 6 -5.53 7.50 11.33
C PHE A 6 -5.20 8.79 12.09
N HIS A 7 -6.06 9.23 13.03
CA HIS A 7 -5.83 10.47 13.80
C HIS A 7 -4.44 10.54 14.46
N THR A 8 -3.94 9.41 14.98
CA THR A 8 -2.64 9.30 15.69
C THR A 8 -1.41 9.50 14.78
N VAL A 9 -1.60 9.44 13.47
CA VAL A 9 -0.55 9.64 12.46
C VAL A 9 -0.91 10.72 11.44
N ARG A 10 -1.98 11.49 11.68
CA ARG A 10 -2.50 12.50 10.74
C ARG A 10 -1.45 13.53 10.32
N SER A 11 -0.65 14.02 11.26
CA SER A 11 0.43 14.98 10.96
C SER A 11 1.55 14.34 10.13
N ASP A 12 1.91 13.09 10.42
CA ASP A 12 2.96 12.38 9.69
C ASP A 12 2.48 12.03 8.27
N LEU A 13 1.20 11.65 8.10
CA LEU A 13 0.57 11.46 6.78
C LEU A 13 0.60 12.74 5.94
N ALA A 14 0.40 13.92 6.55
CA ALA A 14 0.51 15.18 5.83
C ALA A 14 1.93 15.40 5.27
N ASP A 15 2.97 14.99 6.01
CA ASP A 15 4.36 15.07 5.53
C ASP A 15 4.66 14.02 4.46
N VAL A 16 4.08 12.81 4.55
CA VAL A 16 4.16 11.81 3.47
C VAL A 16 3.60 12.38 2.17
N ARG A 17 2.42 13.03 2.22
CA ARG A 17 1.80 13.65 1.04
C ARG A 17 2.64 14.79 0.46
N LYS A 18 3.38 15.54 1.28
CA LYS A 18 4.32 16.56 0.78
C LYS A 18 5.45 15.93 -0.04
N ILE A 19 6.03 14.81 0.39
CA ILE A 19 7.08 14.11 -0.36
C ILE A 19 6.54 13.58 -1.70
N MET A 20 5.31 13.08 -1.68
CA MET A 20 4.65 12.53 -2.86
C MET A 20 4.09 13.59 -3.81
N LYS A 21 4.06 14.87 -3.40
CA LYS A 21 3.51 15.93 -4.24
C LYS A 21 4.23 15.95 -5.59
N ILE A 22 3.45 15.97 -6.66
CA ILE A 22 3.92 16.11 -8.03
C ILE A 22 3.88 17.59 -8.36
N ASP A 23 4.98 18.12 -8.88
CA ASP A 23 5.06 19.54 -9.23
C ASP A 23 4.13 19.86 -10.41
N ASP A 24 3.48 21.02 -10.33
CA ASP A 24 2.50 21.48 -11.34
C ASP A 24 3.15 21.64 -12.73
N ASP A 25 4.47 21.79 -12.80
CA ASP A 25 5.22 21.85 -14.05
C ASP A 25 5.34 20.47 -14.74
N VAL A 26 5.30 19.37 -13.97
CA VAL A 26 5.21 18.00 -14.53
C VAL A 26 3.80 17.74 -15.06
N VAL A 27 2.80 18.41 -14.49
CA VAL A 27 1.38 18.36 -14.87
C VAL A 27 1.09 19.18 -16.14
N GLY A 28 1.92 20.17 -16.46
CA GLY A 28 1.77 21.11 -17.58
C GLY A 28 1.83 20.52 -19.00
N ILE A 29 1.97 19.20 -19.16
CA ILE A 29 2.09 18.51 -20.47
C ILE A 29 0.72 18.26 -21.14
N GLY A 30 -0.35 18.91 -20.67
CA GLY A 30 -1.61 19.02 -21.43
C GLY A 30 -2.62 17.87 -21.25
N TYR A 31 -2.51 17.07 -20.19
CA TYR A 31 -3.49 16.01 -19.91
C TYR A 31 -3.84 15.90 -18.41
N PRO A 32 -4.60 16.87 -17.85
CA PRO A 32 -5.04 16.83 -16.46
C PRO A 32 -5.92 15.60 -16.13
N GLU A 33 -6.64 15.04 -17.12
CA GLU A 33 -7.41 13.80 -16.94
C GLU A 33 -6.52 12.57 -16.66
N LEU A 34 -5.24 12.61 -17.04
CA LEU A 34 -4.27 11.51 -16.87
C LEU A 34 -3.45 11.59 -15.57
N LEU A 35 -3.55 12.70 -14.84
CA LEU A 35 -3.19 12.74 -13.41
C LEU A 35 -4.28 12.17 -12.52
N CYS A 36 -5.50 12.11 -13.08
CA CYS A 36 -6.69 11.54 -12.46
C CYS A 36 -7.23 10.30 -13.21
N PRO A 37 -6.43 9.24 -13.53
CA PRO A 37 -7.02 7.96 -13.90
C PRO A 37 -7.48 7.21 -12.64
N MET A 38 -6.81 7.46 -11.50
CA MET A 38 -6.98 6.69 -10.29
C MET A 38 -8.07 7.30 -9.40
N GLU A 39 -9.30 6.83 -9.55
CA GLU A 39 -10.34 7.01 -8.52
C GLU A 39 -9.98 6.20 -7.27
N LEU A 40 -9.03 6.72 -6.47
CA LEU A 40 -8.66 6.10 -5.21
C LEU A 40 -9.60 6.56 -4.11
N SER A 41 -10.15 5.58 -3.41
CA SER A 41 -10.84 5.81 -2.16
C SER A 41 -9.98 6.58 -1.18
N LYS A 42 -10.60 7.36 -0.29
CA LYS A 42 -9.86 8.02 0.79
C LYS A 42 -9.04 7.03 1.63
N LEU A 43 -9.50 5.79 1.78
CA LEU A 43 -8.75 4.75 2.48
C LEU A 43 -7.53 4.28 1.68
N ASP A 44 -7.64 4.08 0.36
CA ASP A 44 -6.53 3.62 -0.49
C ASP A 44 -5.39 4.64 -0.59
N GLN A 45 -5.72 5.93 -0.45
CA GLN A 45 -4.74 7.01 -0.41
C GLN A 45 -3.84 6.93 0.84
N ASP A 46 -4.37 6.45 1.96
CA ASP A 46 -3.71 6.57 3.26
C ASP A 46 -3.35 5.24 3.92
N ILE A 47 -4.03 4.13 3.62
CA ILE A 47 -3.91 2.89 4.39
C ILE A 47 -2.47 2.35 4.40
N ARG A 48 -1.77 2.36 3.26
CA ARG A 48 -0.39 1.85 3.16
C ARG A 48 0.61 2.76 3.89
N PRO A 49 0.62 4.10 3.67
CA PRO A 49 1.37 5.03 4.50
C PRO A 49 1.07 4.91 6.00
N ALA A 50 -0.21 4.83 6.36
CA ALA A 50 -0.63 4.77 7.75
C ALA A 50 -0.13 3.50 8.44
N LEU A 51 -0.13 2.35 7.74
CA LEU A 51 0.45 1.12 8.27
C LEU A 51 1.94 1.26 8.55
N VAL A 52 2.72 1.83 7.61
CA VAL A 52 4.16 2.08 7.82
C VAL A 52 4.38 2.95 9.05
N LEU A 53 3.62 4.04 9.18
CA LEU A 53 3.72 4.98 10.29
C LEU A 53 3.34 4.35 11.62
N LEU A 54 2.20 3.65 11.68
CA LEU A 54 1.69 3.02 12.89
C LEU A 54 2.56 1.86 13.35
N VAL A 55 3.01 1.00 12.44
CA VAL A 55 3.92 -0.11 12.76
C VAL A 55 5.21 0.43 13.35
N SER A 56 5.77 1.48 12.77
CA SER A 56 7.00 2.09 13.27
C SER A 56 6.85 2.66 14.69
N LYS A 57 5.66 3.15 15.03
CA LYS A 57 5.32 3.64 16.38
C LYS A 57 5.10 2.53 17.41
N LEU A 58 5.09 1.25 17.01
CA LEU A 58 5.18 0.12 17.96
C LEU A 58 6.59 -0.02 18.55
N PHE A 59 7.60 0.55 17.88
CA PHE A 59 9.02 0.41 18.21
C PHE A 59 9.69 1.80 18.26
N GLY A 60 10.95 1.91 17.84
CA GLY A 60 11.68 3.17 17.74
C GLY A 60 11.32 3.95 16.48
N PHE A 61 10.36 4.87 16.56
CA PHE A 61 9.90 5.69 15.42
C PHE A 61 11.00 6.60 14.85
N MET A 62 11.73 6.11 13.84
CA MET A 62 12.75 6.88 13.10
C MET A 62 12.11 7.83 12.07
N ARG A 63 11.46 8.89 12.58
CA ARG A 63 10.53 9.75 11.83
C ARG A 63 10.91 10.03 10.38
N HIS A 64 12.09 10.57 10.10
CA HIS A 64 12.49 10.93 8.73
C HIS A 64 12.50 9.72 7.78
N LYS A 65 13.19 8.63 8.17
CA LYS A 65 13.26 7.39 7.38
C LYS A 65 11.89 6.75 7.20
N ILE A 66 11.03 6.78 8.21
CA ILE A 66 9.70 6.19 8.15
C ILE A 66 8.76 7.00 7.26
N ILE A 67 8.81 8.32 7.29
CA ILE A 67 8.03 9.17 6.36
C ILE A 67 8.48 8.91 4.92
N CYS A 68 9.79 8.82 4.66
CA CYS A 68 10.30 8.46 3.34
C CYS A 68 9.87 7.06 2.91
N LEU A 69 9.94 6.05 3.80
CA LEU A 69 9.45 4.70 3.51
C LEU A 69 7.95 4.69 3.19
N ALA A 70 7.13 5.41 3.96
CA ALA A 70 5.69 5.50 3.74
C ALA A 70 5.38 6.12 2.37
N ALA A 71 6.10 7.17 1.98
CA ALA A 71 6.00 7.76 0.65
C ALA A 71 6.43 6.78 -0.45
N MET A 72 7.56 6.08 -0.26
CA MET A 72 8.05 5.07 -1.21
C MET A 72 7.03 3.96 -1.46
N VAL A 73 6.45 3.41 -0.39
CA VAL A 73 5.43 2.35 -0.49
C VAL A 73 4.21 2.83 -1.29
N GLN A 74 3.75 4.06 -1.03
CA GLN A 74 2.59 4.59 -1.74
C GLN A 74 2.91 4.95 -3.19
N LEU A 75 4.10 5.49 -3.48
CA LEU A 75 4.53 5.73 -4.87
C LEU A 75 4.57 4.45 -5.69
N VAL A 76 5.08 3.35 -5.12
CA VAL A 76 5.04 2.02 -5.77
C VAL A 76 3.61 1.56 -6.01
N PHE A 77 2.72 1.70 -5.03
CA PHE A 77 1.30 1.39 -5.20
C PHE A 77 0.65 2.18 -6.35
N LEU A 78 0.86 3.50 -6.37
CA LEU A 78 0.32 4.38 -7.40
C LEU A 78 0.85 3.99 -8.79
N ALA A 79 2.16 3.74 -8.91
CA ALA A 79 2.77 3.33 -10.17
C ALA A 79 2.18 2.01 -10.70
N LEU A 80 2.04 1.00 -9.83
CA LEU A 80 1.43 -0.28 -10.18
C LEU A 80 0.00 -0.08 -10.68
N ARG A 81 -0.81 0.74 -9.97
CA ARG A 81 -2.19 1.05 -10.34
C ARG A 81 -2.33 1.77 -11.68
N VAL A 82 -1.49 2.78 -11.92
CA VAL A 82 -1.47 3.51 -13.21
C VAL A 82 -1.21 2.53 -14.36
N HIS A 83 -0.25 1.62 -14.22
CA HIS A 83 0.04 0.62 -15.26
C HIS A 83 -1.06 -0.45 -15.42
N GLU A 84 -1.85 -0.77 -14.39
CA GLU A 84 -3.04 -1.63 -14.53
C GLU A 84 -4.13 -0.96 -15.37
N GLU A 85 -4.51 0.27 -15.02
CA GLU A 85 -5.70 0.92 -15.58
C GLU A 85 -5.60 1.21 -17.09
N VAL A 86 -4.38 1.25 -17.63
CA VAL A 86 -4.11 1.35 -19.07
C VAL A 86 -4.35 0.03 -19.78
N THR A 87 -4.01 -1.09 -19.15
CA THR A 87 -4.05 -2.41 -19.77
C THR A 87 -5.49 -2.92 -19.94
N ASP A 88 -6.41 -2.46 -19.08
CA ASP A 88 -7.79 -2.96 -18.99
C ASP A 88 -8.81 -2.19 -19.86
N LYS A 89 -8.43 -1.08 -20.50
CA LYS A 89 -9.37 -0.28 -21.31
C LYS A 89 -9.29 -0.68 -22.78
N GLU A 90 -10.27 -1.44 -23.27
CA GLU A 90 -10.39 -1.87 -24.68
C GLU A 90 -10.43 -0.73 -25.72
N ASN A 91 -10.53 0.54 -25.30
CA ASN A 91 -10.63 1.73 -26.15
C ASN A 91 -9.75 2.91 -25.66
N SER A 92 -8.62 2.62 -25.00
CA SER A 92 -7.65 3.67 -24.69
C SER A 92 -7.10 4.30 -25.97
N ASP A 93 -7.27 5.62 -26.10
CA ASP A 93 -6.53 6.40 -27.08
C ASP A 93 -5.03 6.11 -26.90
N THR A 94 -4.31 5.78 -27.97
CA THR A 94 -2.88 5.44 -27.92
C THR A 94 -2.05 6.54 -27.26
N ALA A 95 -2.52 7.80 -27.28
CA ALA A 95 -1.91 8.89 -26.53
C ALA A 95 -2.06 8.72 -25.00
N ALA A 96 -3.25 8.35 -24.53
CA ALA A 96 -3.53 8.12 -23.11
C ALA A 96 -2.70 6.96 -22.54
N GLU A 97 -2.52 5.88 -23.31
CA GLU A 97 -1.68 4.75 -22.92
C GLU A 97 -0.23 5.16 -22.72
N LYS A 98 0.35 5.87 -23.70
CA LYS A 98 1.74 6.34 -23.66
C LYS A 98 1.99 7.23 -22.45
N ILE A 99 1.06 8.15 -22.16
CA ILE A 99 1.20 9.08 -21.04
C ILE A 99 1.13 8.33 -19.71
N ALA A 100 0.20 7.39 -19.55
CA ALA A 100 0.08 6.65 -18.32
C ALA A 100 1.28 5.71 -18.08
N VAL A 101 1.88 5.13 -19.14
CA VAL A 101 3.18 4.45 -19.03
C VAL A 101 4.26 5.41 -18.51
N LEU A 102 4.41 6.59 -19.13
CA LEU A 102 5.39 7.59 -18.70
C LEU A 102 5.14 8.11 -17.28
N PHE A 103 3.87 8.22 -16.88
CA PHE A 103 3.49 8.66 -15.55
C PHE A 103 3.81 7.59 -14.49
N GLY A 104 3.57 6.31 -14.80
CA GLY A 104 4.03 5.20 -13.97
C GLY A 104 5.55 5.18 -13.81
N ASP A 105 6.30 5.38 -14.90
CA ASP A 105 7.76 5.48 -14.89
C ASP A 105 8.27 6.68 -14.06
N TYR A 106 7.57 7.81 -14.14
CA TYR A 106 7.85 8.98 -13.30
C TYR A 106 7.64 8.66 -11.80
N LEU A 107 6.55 7.98 -11.44
CA LEU A 107 6.29 7.57 -10.06
C LEU A 107 7.35 6.59 -9.53
N TYR A 108 7.80 5.63 -10.35
CA TYR A 108 8.94 4.78 -10.00
C TYR A 108 10.23 5.58 -9.82
N SER A 109 10.50 6.55 -10.70
CA SER A 109 11.67 7.42 -10.60
C SER A 109 11.67 8.24 -9.30
N ARG A 110 10.50 8.76 -8.89
CA ARG A 110 10.32 9.42 -7.59
C ARG A 110 10.56 8.47 -6.43
N PHE A 111 10.04 7.23 -6.50
CA PHE A 111 10.32 6.19 -5.51
C PHE A 111 11.82 5.94 -5.34
N PHE A 112 12.56 5.80 -6.44
CA PHE A 112 14.02 5.61 -6.41
C PHE A 112 14.74 6.82 -5.79
N SER A 113 14.37 8.05 -6.19
CA SER A 113 14.97 9.29 -5.64
C SER A 113 14.79 9.38 -4.14
N VAL A 114 13.55 9.23 -3.65
CA VAL A 114 13.23 9.31 -2.21
C VAL A 114 14.01 8.26 -1.42
N GLY A 115 14.07 7.02 -1.93
CA GLY A 115 14.80 5.95 -1.26
C GLY A 115 16.31 6.16 -1.24
N ALA A 116 16.89 6.71 -2.32
CA ALA A 116 18.31 7.01 -2.41
C ALA A 116 18.70 8.15 -1.47
N GLU A 117 17.95 9.26 -1.48
CA GLU A 117 18.17 10.42 -0.61
C GLU A 117 18.05 10.06 0.87
N ALA A 118 17.11 9.18 1.24
CA ALA A 118 16.91 8.74 2.62
C ALA A 118 17.88 7.63 3.07
N GLY A 119 18.75 7.12 2.19
CA GLY A 119 19.68 6.02 2.48
C GLY A 119 18.96 4.69 2.76
N LEU A 120 17.82 4.44 2.12
CA LEU A 120 16.95 3.28 2.34
C LEU A 120 17.23 2.15 1.35
N THR A 121 18.51 1.80 1.14
CA THR A 121 18.95 0.83 0.12
C THR A 121 18.29 -0.56 0.26
N LYS A 122 18.05 -1.03 1.50
CA LYS A 122 17.36 -2.31 1.71
C LYS A 122 15.89 -2.24 1.30
N ALA A 123 15.19 -1.15 1.66
CA ALA A 123 13.80 -0.94 1.26
C ALA A 123 13.67 -0.81 -0.26
N LEU A 124 14.58 -0.07 -0.90
CA LEU A 124 14.67 0.01 -2.36
C LEU A 124 14.74 -1.38 -3.00
N ARG A 125 15.65 -2.23 -2.52
CA ARG A 125 15.80 -3.61 -3.03
C ARG A 125 14.51 -4.42 -2.86
N CYS A 126 13.93 -4.41 -1.66
CA CYS A 126 12.72 -5.19 -1.37
C CYS A 126 11.52 -4.72 -2.21
N LEU A 127 11.30 -3.42 -2.33
CA LEU A 127 10.20 -2.86 -3.10
C LEU A 127 10.40 -3.01 -4.61
N ALA A 128 11.63 -2.86 -5.12
CA ALA A 128 11.96 -3.13 -6.52
C ALA A 128 11.70 -4.60 -6.90
N ASN A 129 11.99 -5.56 -6.01
CA ASN A 129 11.68 -6.96 -6.25
C ASN A 129 10.17 -7.22 -6.41
N ILE A 130 9.32 -6.46 -5.71
CA ILE A 130 7.86 -6.53 -5.88
C ILE A 130 7.48 -6.03 -7.27
N VAL A 131 8.03 -4.89 -7.69
CA VAL A 131 7.78 -4.31 -9.03
C VAL A 131 8.23 -5.29 -10.14
N CYS A 132 9.39 -5.93 -9.98
CA CYS A 132 9.87 -6.96 -10.91
C CYS A 132 8.92 -8.16 -10.94
N ALA A 133 8.55 -8.72 -9.78
CA ALA A 133 7.65 -9.86 -9.70
C ALA A 133 6.27 -9.57 -10.32
N HIS A 134 5.76 -8.35 -10.13
CA HIS A 134 4.53 -7.90 -10.76
C HIS A 134 4.64 -7.85 -12.28
N SER A 135 5.72 -7.24 -12.78
CA SER A 135 5.99 -7.13 -14.22
C SER A 135 6.19 -8.51 -14.87
N GLU A 136 6.92 -9.41 -14.21
CA GLU A 136 7.12 -10.81 -14.62
C GLU A 136 5.80 -11.58 -14.74
N ALA A 137 4.87 -11.39 -13.79
CA ALA A 137 3.56 -12.02 -13.82
C ALA A 137 2.74 -11.55 -15.03
N LYS A 138 2.84 -10.26 -15.39
CA LYS A 138 2.12 -9.68 -16.54
C LYS A 138 2.64 -10.15 -17.89
N ILE A 139 3.95 -10.28 -18.06
CA ILE A 139 4.55 -10.76 -19.31
C ILE A 139 4.40 -12.28 -19.51
N GLY A 140 3.68 -12.97 -18.62
CA GLY A 140 3.42 -14.41 -18.70
C GLY A 140 4.59 -15.29 -18.28
N ALA A 141 5.61 -14.73 -17.62
CA ALA A 141 6.79 -15.49 -17.18
C ALA A 141 6.53 -16.40 -15.97
N ARG A 142 5.36 -16.28 -15.32
CA ARG A 142 4.91 -17.13 -14.21
C ARG A 142 3.64 -17.87 -14.61
N GLY A 143 3.80 -19.03 -15.26
CA GLY A 143 2.72 -19.98 -15.53
C GLY A 143 2.61 -21.01 -14.42
N GLY A 144 1.45 -21.09 -13.77
CA GLY A 144 1.16 -22.08 -12.73
C GLY A 144 -0.31 -22.10 -12.36
N ASP A 145 -0.74 -23.21 -11.74
CA ASP A 145 -2.10 -23.38 -11.22
C ASP A 145 -2.35 -22.31 -10.15
N ARG A 146 -3.24 -21.35 -10.45
CA ARG A 146 -3.44 -20.18 -9.62
C ARG A 146 -4.44 -20.51 -8.52
N ASN A 147 -3.98 -20.58 -7.27
CA ASN A 147 -4.87 -20.60 -6.13
C ASN A 147 -5.65 -19.28 -6.07
N ILE A 148 -6.70 -19.24 -5.26
CA ILE A 148 -7.60 -18.08 -5.21
C ILE A 148 -6.91 -16.80 -4.70
N GLU A 149 -5.83 -16.96 -3.91
CA GLU A 149 -4.95 -15.87 -3.49
C GLU A 149 -4.06 -15.35 -4.63
N ASP A 150 -3.69 -16.20 -5.59
CA ASP A 150 -2.88 -15.82 -6.76
C ASP A 150 -3.66 -14.96 -7.77
N GLN A 151 -4.99 -14.88 -7.60
CA GLN A 151 -5.85 -13.96 -8.33
C GLN A 151 -5.89 -12.55 -7.72
N LEU A 152 -5.31 -12.34 -6.54
CA LEU A 152 -5.21 -11.01 -5.94
C LEU A 152 -3.96 -10.28 -6.44
N PRO A 153 -4.06 -8.97 -6.69
CA PRO A 153 -2.92 -8.17 -7.13
C PRO A 153 -1.75 -8.20 -6.12
N GLU A 154 -0.51 -8.15 -6.61
CA GLU A 154 0.70 -8.22 -5.76
C GLU A 154 0.83 -7.01 -4.82
N GLU A 155 0.29 -5.84 -5.20
CA GLU A 155 0.21 -4.66 -4.33
C GLU A 155 -0.65 -4.85 -3.09
N ASN A 156 -1.53 -5.86 -3.09
CA ASN A 156 -2.30 -6.23 -1.92
C ASN A 156 -1.55 -7.28 -1.09
N LYS A 157 -0.89 -8.26 -1.69
CA LYS A 157 -0.18 -9.32 -0.94
C LYS A 157 1.19 -8.88 -0.43
N MET A 158 2.08 -8.56 -1.36
CA MET A 158 3.50 -8.34 -1.07
C MET A 158 3.76 -6.93 -0.55
N LEU A 159 3.09 -5.91 -1.09
CA LEU A 159 3.37 -4.53 -0.72
C LEU A 159 2.94 -4.21 0.71
N PHE A 160 1.76 -4.65 1.17
CA PHE A 160 1.36 -4.53 2.58
C PHE A 160 2.33 -5.28 3.52
N SER A 161 2.72 -6.49 3.13
CA SER A 161 3.65 -7.32 3.90
C SER A 161 5.01 -6.65 4.06
N GLN A 162 5.63 -6.21 2.95
CA GLN A 162 6.92 -5.53 3.01
C GLN A 162 6.84 -4.16 3.68
N ALA A 163 5.73 -3.42 3.52
CA ALA A 163 5.52 -2.16 4.20
C ALA A 163 5.59 -2.32 5.73
N CYS A 164 4.86 -3.28 6.29
CA CYS A 164 4.88 -3.56 7.73
C CYS A 164 6.25 -4.09 8.19
N ARG A 165 6.83 -5.05 7.46
CA ARG A 165 8.12 -5.65 7.84
C ARG A 165 9.26 -4.63 7.83
N LEU A 166 9.39 -3.84 6.76
CA LEU A 166 10.45 -2.82 6.63
C LEU A 166 10.28 -1.72 7.66
N ALA A 167 9.05 -1.30 7.95
CA ALA A 167 8.75 -0.31 9.00
C ALA A 167 9.23 -0.78 10.37
N GLY A 168 8.93 -2.03 10.74
CA GLY A 168 9.40 -2.64 11.97
C GLY A 168 10.92 -2.76 12.01
N GLU A 169 11.53 -3.29 10.95
CA GLU A 169 12.99 -3.45 10.87
C GLU A 169 13.71 -2.12 11.03
N ILE A 170 13.31 -1.09 10.28
CA ILE A 170 13.90 0.25 10.38
C ILE A 170 13.66 0.83 11.78
N SER A 171 12.57 0.48 12.44
CA SER A 171 12.26 0.96 13.79
C SER A 171 12.86 0.11 14.92
N GLY A 172 13.68 -0.90 14.58
CA GLY A 172 14.41 -1.72 15.56
C GLY A 172 13.66 -2.95 16.07
N ALA A 173 12.63 -3.42 15.36
CA ALA A 173 11.94 -4.67 15.68
C ALA A 173 12.89 -5.88 15.55
N GLU A 174 12.77 -6.84 16.45
CA GLU A 174 13.55 -8.09 16.41
C GLU A 174 13.09 -9.00 15.27
N THR A 175 13.90 -9.99 14.89
CA THR A 175 13.60 -10.91 13.78
C THR A 175 12.24 -11.60 13.92
N ALA A 176 11.85 -12.01 15.14
CA ALA A 176 10.56 -12.64 15.39
C ALA A 176 9.39 -11.66 15.18
N GLU A 177 9.56 -10.41 15.59
CA GLU A 177 8.57 -9.33 15.41
C GLU A 177 8.47 -8.93 13.94
N GLN A 178 9.59 -8.85 13.23
CA GLN A 178 9.63 -8.64 11.78
C GLN A 178 8.83 -9.70 11.03
N GLN A 179 8.94 -10.98 11.43
CA GLN A 179 8.15 -12.06 10.83
C GLN A 179 6.66 -11.93 11.17
N CYS A 180 6.32 -11.54 12.39
CA CYS A 180 4.93 -11.26 12.77
C CYS A 180 4.35 -10.10 11.96
N LEU A 181 5.13 -9.03 11.73
CA LEU A 181 4.75 -7.89 10.90
C LEU A 181 4.58 -8.23 9.42
N ASP A 182 5.47 -9.07 8.90
CA ASP A 182 5.40 -9.61 7.54
C ASP A 182 4.09 -10.40 7.34
N ASN A 183 3.73 -11.26 8.29
CA ASN A 183 2.48 -12.03 8.30
C ASN A 183 1.26 -11.12 8.50
N PHE A 184 1.31 -10.20 9.46
CA PHE A 184 0.25 -9.22 9.72
C PHE A 184 -0.08 -8.43 8.45
N GLY A 185 0.94 -7.82 7.82
CA GLY A 185 0.76 -7.06 6.58
C GLY A 185 0.23 -7.94 5.44
N ARG A 186 0.77 -9.16 5.26
CA ARG A 186 0.30 -10.10 4.23
C ARG A 186 -1.17 -10.46 4.41
N TYR A 187 -1.59 -10.84 5.60
CA TYR A 187 -2.98 -11.20 5.86
C TYR A 187 -3.91 -10.00 5.74
N LEU A 188 -3.53 -8.84 6.27
CA LEU A 188 -4.31 -7.62 6.13
C LEU A 188 -4.52 -7.27 4.65
N GLY A 189 -3.45 -7.33 3.86
CA GLY A 189 -3.46 -7.03 2.44
C GLY A 189 -4.26 -8.03 1.60
N ILE A 190 -4.15 -9.34 1.88
CA ILE A 190 -5.01 -10.36 1.24
C ILE A 190 -6.49 -10.12 1.58
N GLY A 191 -6.81 -9.89 2.86
CA GLY A 191 -8.16 -9.58 3.29
C GLY A 191 -8.71 -8.33 2.61
N TYR A 192 -7.88 -7.29 2.50
CA TYR A 192 -8.23 -6.05 1.82
C TYR A 192 -8.51 -6.27 0.32
N GLY A 193 -7.68 -7.07 -0.36
CA GLY A 193 -7.91 -7.44 -1.76
C GLY A 193 -9.21 -8.21 -1.98
N PHE A 194 -9.56 -9.14 -1.08
CA PHE A 194 -10.87 -9.81 -1.15
C PHE A 194 -12.04 -8.86 -0.88
N LEU A 195 -11.88 -7.93 0.06
CA LEU A 195 -12.90 -6.93 0.37
C LEU A 195 -13.17 -6.02 -0.85
N GLN A 196 -12.12 -5.58 -1.55
CA GLN A 196 -12.23 -4.81 -2.80
C GLN A 196 -12.95 -5.59 -3.91
N LYS A 197 -12.83 -6.92 -3.93
CA LYS A 197 -13.55 -7.81 -4.85
C LYS A 197 -14.93 -8.26 -4.33
N GLU A 198 -15.46 -7.57 -3.33
CA GLU A 198 -16.76 -7.85 -2.70
C GLU A 198 -16.90 -9.27 -2.11
N ALA A 199 -15.77 -9.94 -1.83
CA ALA A 199 -15.69 -11.28 -1.26
C ALA A 199 -15.51 -11.24 0.27
N GLY A 200 -16.47 -10.62 0.98
CA GLY A 200 -16.40 -10.34 2.42
C GLY A 200 -16.14 -11.56 3.31
N ASP A 201 -16.77 -12.71 3.01
CA ASP A 201 -16.58 -13.94 3.79
C ASP A 201 -15.13 -14.44 3.74
N LYS A 202 -14.48 -14.33 2.57
CA LYS A 202 -13.05 -14.66 2.42
C LYS A 202 -12.18 -13.63 3.12
N ALA A 203 -12.48 -12.35 2.95
CA ALA A 203 -11.75 -11.26 3.58
C ALA A 203 -11.71 -11.39 5.11
N LEU A 204 -12.83 -11.76 5.73
CA LEU A 204 -12.97 -11.90 7.18
C LEU A 204 -11.94 -12.87 7.77
N VAL A 205 -11.72 -14.03 7.12
CA VAL A 205 -10.75 -15.04 7.56
C VAL A 205 -9.34 -14.45 7.66
N TYR A 206 -8.94 -13.61 6.70
CA TYR A 206 -7.61 -13.02 6.72
C TYR A 206 -7.50 -11.85 7.70
N PHE A 207 -8.57 -11.07 7.90
CA PHE A 207 -8.56 -10.05 8.95
C PHE A 207 -8.47 -10.64 10.36
N GLU A 208 -9.05 -11.82 10.60
CA GLU A 208 -8.85 -12.57 11.85
C GLU A 208 -7.41 -13.05 12.02
N LYS A 209 -6.81 -13.61 10.96
CA LYS A 209 -5.39 -13.98 10.97
C LYS A 209 -4.49 -12.76 11.22
N ALA A 210 -4.79 -11.61 10.60
CA ALA A 210 -4.07 -10.37 10.83
C ALA A 210 -4.18 -9.93 12.30
N GLY A 211 -5.39 -9.94 12.88
CA GLY A 211 -5.59 -9.64 14.29
C GLY A 211 -4.80 -10.54 15.24
N ASN A 212 -4.68 -11.84 14.91
CA ASN A 212 -3.89 -12.80 15.68
C ASN A 212 -2.38 -12.52 15.63
N GLU A 213 -1.84 -12.11 14.47
CA GLU A 213 -0.45 -11.68 14.36
C GLU A 213 -0.21 -10.36 15.10
N LEU A 214 -1.14 -9.40 15.00
CA LEU A 214 -1.05 -8.12 15.69
C LEU A 214 -1.00 -8.30 17.22
N ASN A 215 -1.75 -9.26 17.77
CA ASN A 215 -1.76 -9.55 19.21
C ASN A 215 -0.41 -9.97 19.79
N LYS A 216 0.53 -10.42 18.95
CA LYS A 216 1.89 -10.84 19.34
C LYS A 216 2.86 -9.65 19.43
N LEU A 217 2.47 -8.48 18.94
CA LEU A 217 3.31 -7.29 18.85
C LEU A 217 3.14 -6.38 20.09
N PRO A 218 4.09 -5.46 20.33
CA PRO A 218 4.03 -4.53 21.47
C PRO A 218 2.69 -3.80 21.59
N ARG A 219 2.21 -3.64 22.82
CA ARG A 219 0.96 -2.94 23.13
C ARG A 219 1.21 -1.44 23.27
N GLY A 220 0.19 -0.64 22.96
CA GLY A 220 0.25 0.82 23.05
C GLY A 220 -0.78 1.50 22.17
N GLU A 221 -0.67 2.81 22.02
CA GLU A 221 -1.62 3.61 21.23
C GLU A 221 -1.59 3.23 19.73
N ALA A 222 -0.39 3.00 19.19
CA ALA A 222 -0.23 2.55 17.81
C ALA A 222 -0.86 1.17 17.57
N HIS A 223 -0.67 0.24 18.52
CA HIS A 223 -1.31 -1.07 18.50
C HIS A 223 -2.83 -0.94 18.50
N ASN A 224 -3.38 -0.10 19.38
CA ASN A 224 -4.83 0.13 19.45
C ASN A 224 -5.38 0.77 18.17
N SER A 225 -4.57 1.58 17.47
CA SER A 225 -4.95 2.17 16.18
C SER A 225 -4.97 1.12 15.07
N LEU A 226 -3.96 0.24 15.00
CA LEU A 226 -3.93 -0.89 14.08
C LEU A 226 -5.08 -1.87 14.35
N TYR A 227 -5.38 -2.13 15.62
CA TYR A 227 -6.50 -2.99 15.99
C TYR A 227 -7.85 -2.39 15.56
N ARG A 228 -8.03 -1.07 15.76
CA ARG A 228 -9.21 -0.35 15.26
C ARG A 228 -9.36 -0.45 13.74
N LEU A 229 -8.26 -0.35 12.99
CA LEU A 229 -8.27 -0.57 11.54
C LEU A 229 -8.73 -1.99 11.17
N VAL A 230 -8.18 -3.02 11.82
CA VAL A 230 -8.58 -4.42 11.58
C VAL A 230 -10.06 -4.62 11.90
N SER A 231 -10.54 -4.11 13.04
CA SER A 231 -11.96 -4.20 13.41
C SER A 231 -12.86 -3.49 12.42
N PHE A 232 -12.50 -2.28 11.99
CA PHE A 232 -13.22 -1.54 10.96
C PHE A 232 -13.34 -2.33 9.64
N LEU A 233 -12.24 -2.93 9.18
CA LEU A 233 -12.24 -3.74 7.96
C LEU A 233 -13.09 -5.01 8.10
N ARG A 234 -13.13 -5.62 9.29
CA ARG A 234 -14.03 -6.75 9.58
C ARG A 234 -15.49 -6.34 9.54
N GLU A 235 -15.83 -5.18 10.10
CA GLU A 235 -17.19 -4.63 10.04
C GLU A 235 -17.63 -4.40 8.58
N CYS A 236 -16.74 -3.86 7.73
CA CYS A 236 -17.00 -3.69 6.30
C CYS A 236 -17.35 -5.00 5.58
N CYS A 237 -16.83 -6.16 6.02
CA CYS A 237 -17.20 -7.46 5.45
C CYS A 237 -18.67 -7.80 5.66
N SER A 238 -19.25 -7.40 6.80
CA SER A 238 -20.62 -7.76 7.17
C SER A 238 -21.68 -6.82 6.60
N THR A 239 -21.36 -5.55 6.36
CA THR A 239 -22.41 -4.54 6.10
C THR A 239 -22.72 -4.26 4.63
N LYS A 240 -22.07 -4.90 3.63
CA LYS A 240 -22.05 -4.40 2.23
C LYS A 240 -21.75 -2.89 2.12
N GLN A 241 -21.19 -2.27 3.17
CA GLN A 241 -20.80 -0.86 3.21
C GLN A 241 -19.46 -0.66 2.50
N LEU A 242 -19.42 -1.05 1.22
CA LEU A 242 -18.35 -0.66 0.30
C LEU A 242 -18.49 0.80 -0.15
N ILE A 243 -19.60 1.45 0.18
CA ILE A 243 -19.86 2.88 -0.13
C ILE A 243 -18.84 3.79 0.58
N ALA A 244 -18.31 3.38 1.75
CA ALA A 244 -17.26 4.13 2.46
C ALA A 244 -15.85 4.01 1.82
N LEU A 245 -15.66 3.04 0.91
CA LEU A 245 -14.43 2.82 0.15
C LEU A 245 -14.54 3.39 -1.27
N LYS A 246 -15.57 4.15 -1.62
CA LYS A 246 -15.75 4.74 -2.95
C LYS A 246 -16.00 6.25 -2.91
N GLY A 247 -15.73 6.89 -1.76
CA GLY A 247 -15.95 8.31 -1.51
C GLY A 247 -14.68 9.08 -1.16
#